data_AF-A0A933DM57-F1
#
_entry.id   AF-A0A933DM57-F1
#
_cell.length_a   1.000
_cell.length_b   1.000
_cell.length_c   1.000
_cell.angle_alpha   90.00
_cell.angle_beta   90.00
_cell.angle_gamma   90.00
#
_symmetry.space_group_name_H-M   'P 1'
#
loop_
_entity.id
_entity.type
_entity.pdbx_description
1 polymer ?
#
loop_
_entity_poly.entity_id
_entity_poly.type
_entity_poly.pdbx_seq_one_letter_code
_entity_poly.pdbx_strand_id
1 'polypeptide(L)'
;MKKQKSSRGQTLLEILLAFGVSILVLSAIIVVVNASLSNAQYTKNQSLANSYAAEAMSVVKQIRDSNWSNFISYVTGTTYCLDQNKATLRESDPPPLVCGQNVEIFSREVRFEHASDSCLADPACMGPSCLKGSKVAVKVLWSDSKCPSGNIFCHQEELITCLSNIYQKQSP
;
A
#
# COMPACT_ATOMS: atom_id res chain seq x y z
N MET A 1 36.30 -60.58 32.34
CA MET A 1 36.05 -60.11 30.96
C MET A 1 34.54 -59.89 30.78
N LYS A 2 34.07 -58.64 30.69
CA LYS A 2 32.65 -58.31 30.49
C LYS A 2 32.30 -58.46 29.00
N LYS A 3 31.45 -59.44 28.66
CA LYS A 3 30.91 -59.62 27.30
C LYS A 3 29.96 -58.47 26.96
N GLN A 4 30.28 -57.65 25.96
CA GLN A 4 29.29 -56.77 25.33
C GLN A 4 28.35 -57.62 24.46
N LYS A 5 27.06 -57.59 24.79
CA LYS A 5 25.99 -58.17 23.95
C LYS A 5 25.74 -57.21 22.78
N SER A 6 25.95 -57.69 21.55
CA SER A 6 25.65 -56.96 20.31
C SER A 6 24.13 -56.85 20.11
N SER A 7 23.60 -55.62 20.13
CA SER A 7 22.18 -55.27 20.01
C SER A 7 21.77 -55.02 18.55
N ARG A 8 21.92 -56.03 17.68
CA ARG A 8 21.69 -55.92 16.22
C ARG A 8 20.29 -55.44 15.79
N GLY A 9 19.26 -55.56 16.64
CA GLY A 9 17.91 -55.01 16.37
C GLY A 9 17.69 -53.57 16.86
N GLN A 10 18.54 -53.07 17.77
CA GLN A 10 18.38 -51.74 18.38
C GLN A 10 18.83 -50.63 17.43
N THR A 11 19.87 -50.86 16.62
CA THR A 11 20.42 -49.87 15.68
C THR A 11 19.41 -49.50 14.58
N LEU A 12 18.61 -50.45 14.10
CA LEU A 12 17.60 -50.17 13.06
C LEU A 12 16.45 -49.30 13.62
N LEU A 13 16.03 -49.55 14.86
CA LEU A 13 15.04 -48.71 15.55
C LEU A 13 15.58 -47.30 15.80
N GLU A 14 16.84 -47.18 16.21
CA GLU A 14 17.51 -45.91 16.46
C GLU A 14 17.62 -45.04 15.20
N ILE A 15 17.96 -45.65 14.06
CA ILE A 15 17.99 -44.94 12.76
C ILE A 15 16.59 -44.47 12.37
N LEU A 16 15.57 -45.31 12.54
CA LEU A 16 14.18 -44.96 12.19
C LEU A 16 13.66 -43.81 13.07
N LEU A 17 14.00 -43.82 14.35
CA LEU A 17 13.66 -42.74 15.29
C LEU A 17 14.42 -41.46 14.95
N ALA A 18 15.72 -41.54 14.67
CA ALA A 18 16.52 -40.39 14.25
C ALA A 18 15.98 -39.78 12.94
N PHE A 19 15.56 -40.61 11.98
CA PHE A 19 14.99 -40.15 10.72
C PHE A 19 13.62 -39.48 10.93
N GLY A 20 12.77 -40.06 11.78
CA GLY A 20 11.49 -39.45 12.17
C GLY A 20 11.66 -38.07 12.79
N VAL A 21 12.57 -37.93 13.76
CA VAL A 21 12.89 -36.63 14.37
C VAL A 21 13.42 -35.65 13.32
N SER A 22 14.28 -36.12 12.41
CA SER A 22 14.84 -35.26 11.35
C SER A 22 13.75 -34.67 10.45
N ILE A 23 12.76 -35.47 10.04
CA ILE A 23 11.63 -34.99 9.22
C ILE A 23 10.80 -33.93 9.97
N LEU A 24 10.55 -34.15 11.27
CA LEU A 24 9.81 -33.19 12.09
C LEU A 24 10.54 -31.85 12.18
N VAL A 25 11.86 -31.87 12.39
CA VAL A 25 12.70 -30.67 12.43
C VAL A 25 12.69 -29.95 11.08
N LEU A 26 12.87 -30.67 9.97
CA LEU A 26 12.83 -30.07 8.63
C LEU A 26 11.48 -29.41 8.33
N SER A 27 10.37 -30.06 8.72
CA SER A 27 9.03 -29.52 8.54
C SER A 27 8.84 -28.22 9.32
N ALA A 28 9.32 -28.17 10.56
CA ALA A 28 9.27 -26.95 11.37
C ALA A 28 10.09 -25.81 10.75
N ILE A 29 11.27 -26.10 10.21
CA ILE A 29 12.12 -25.11 9.53
C ILE A 29 11.39 -24.52 8.32
N ILE A 30 10.76 -25.35 7.47
CA ILE A 30 10.05 -24.88 6.28
C ILE A 30 8.93 -23.90 6.64
N VAL A 31 8.17 -24.18 7.70
CA VAL A 31 7.11 -23.28 8.18
C VAL A 31 7.68 -21.93 8.58
N VAL A 32 8.78 -21.92 9.35
CA VAL A 32 9.45 -20.70 9.80
C VAL A 32 10.03 -19.90 8.62
N VAL A 33 10.65 -20.58 7.66
CA VAL A 33 11.21 -19.95 6.45
C VAL A 33 10.11 -19.30 5.63
N ASN A 34 8.99 -19.99 5.41
CA ASN A 34 7.85 -19.45 4.67
C ASN A 34 7.24 -18.23 5.37
N ALA A 35 7.08 -18.30 6.70
CA ALA A 35 6.61 -17.17 7.50
C ALA A 35 7.56 -15.96 7.38
N SER A 36 8.87 -16.20 7.45
CA SER A 36 9.90 -15.16 7.33
C SER A 36 9.92 -14.52 5.95
N LEU A 37 9.84 -15.33 4.89
CA LEU A 37 9.79 -14.84 3.51
C LEU A 37 8.54 -14.00 3.25
N SER A 38 7.38 -14.49 3.70
CA SER A 38 6.13 -13.74 3.56
C SER A 38 6.16 -12.41 4.32
N ASN A 39 6.80 -12.36 5.49
CA ASN A 39 6.98 -11.11 6.22
C ASN A 39 7.95 -10.16 5.50
N ALA A 40 9.05 -10.68 4.95
CA ALA A 40 10.00 -9.87 4.19
C ALA A 40 9.36 -9.27 2.92
N GLN A 41 8.53 -10.05 2.21
CA GLN A 41 7.77 -9.58 1.06
C GLN A 41 6.77 -8.49 1.44
N TYR A 42 6.02 -8.66 2.53
CA TYR A 42 5.11 -7.64 3.04
C TYR A 42 5.85 -6.32 3.33
N THR A 43 6.94 -6.37 4.10
CA THR A 43 7.73 -5.17 4.44
C THR A 43 8.32 -4.50 3.20
N LYS A 44 8.76 -5.29 2.21
CA LYS A 44 9.24 -4.74 0.93
C LYS A 44 8.11 -4.00 0.20
N ASN A 45 6.96 -4.64 0.04
CA ASN A 45 5.82 -4.08 -0.69
C ASN A 45 5.27 -2.84 0.01
N GLN A 46 5.20 -2.86 1.33
CA GLN A 46 4.88 -1.71 2.18
C GLN A 46 5.81 -0.52 1.91
N SER A 47 7.13 -0.76 1.88
CA SER A 47 8.10 0.31 1.61
C SER A 47 7.97 0.86 0.20
N LEU A 48 7.68 0.01 -0.79
CA LEU A 48 7.43 0.44 -2.17
C LEU A 48 6.12 1.23 -2.29
N ALA A 49 5.05 0.78 -1.63
CA ALA A 49 3.77 1.48 -1.61
C ALA A 49 3.91 2.89 -1.03
N ASN A 50 4.68 3.06 0.05
CA ASN A 50 5.01 4.36 0.61
C ASN A 50 5.77 5.25 -0.39
N SER A 51 6.75 4.69 -1.09
CA SER A 51 7.49 5.43 -2.12
C SER A 51 6.58 5.88 -3.26
N TYR A 52 5.71 4.99 -3.74
CA TYR A 52 4.75 5.30 -4.80
C TYR A 52 3.68 6.30 -4.37
N ALA A 53 3.23 6.24 -3.11
CA ALA A 53 2.30 7.21 -2.56
C ALA A 53 2.95 8.61 -2.48
N ALA A 54 4.22 8.68 -2.06
CA ALA A 54 4.98 9.93 -2.02
C ALA A 54 5.21 10.51 -3.42
N GLU A 55 5.56 9.67 -4.40
CA GLU A 55 5.68 10.05 -5.82
C GLU A 55 4.35 10.59 -6.35
N ALA A 56 3.26 9.85 -6.16
CA ALA A 56 1.93 10.26 -6.61
C ALA A 56 1.49 11.57 -5.96
N MET A 57 1.77 11.76 -4.67
CA MET A 57 1.54 13.03 -3.97
C MET A 57 2.35 14.18 -4.57
N SER A 58 3.59 13.93 -4.99
CA SER A 58 4.42 14.90 -5.71
C SER A 58 3.80 15.29 -7.06
N VAL A 59 3.31 14.31 -7.83
CA VAL A 59 2.60 14.55 -9.09
C VAL A 59 1.36 15.42 -8.87
N VAL A 60 0.57 15.15 -7.84
CA VAL A 60 -0.62 15.96 -7.53
C VAL A 60 -0.24 17.40 -7.17
N LYS A 61 0.84 17.60 -6.39
CA LYS A 61 1.39 18.94 -6.10
C LYS A 61 1.87 19.63 -7.38
N GLN A 62 2.53 18.91 -8.28
CA GLN A 62 2.94 19.44 -9.58
C GLN A 62 1.74 19.87 -10.43
N ILE A 63 0.67 19.07 -10.47
CA ILE A 63 -0.58 19.42 -11.18
C ILE A 63 -1.17 20.72 -10.62
N ARG A 64 -1.25 20.82 -9.28
CA ARG A 64 -1.68 22.03 -8.57
C ARG A 64 -0.85 23.25 -8.96
N ASP A 65 0.47 23.11 -8.92
CA ASP A 65 1.42 24.22 -9.13
C ASP A 65 1.49 24.64 -10.61
N SER A 66 1.24 23.71 -11.53
CA SER A 66 1.24 23.98 -12.97
C SER A 66 -0.01 24.73 -13.42
N ASN A 67 -1.19 24.32 -12.94
CA ASN A 67 -2.45 24.99 -13.28
C ASN A 67 -3.53 24.69 -12.22
N TRP A 68 -3.86 25.70 -11.41
CA TRP A 68 -4.88 25.57 -10.38
C TRP A 68 -6.27 25.24 -10.95
N SER A 69 -6.64 25.79 -12.12
CA SER A 69 -7.94 25.51 -12.76
C SER A 69 -8.07 24.03 -13.15
N ASN A 70 -6.99 23.41 -13.61
CA ASN A 70 -6.96 21.97 -13.92
C ASN A 70 -6.99 21.13 -12.64
N PHE A 71 -6.42 21.63 -11.54
CA PHE A 71 -6.44 20.93 -10.26
C PHE A 71 -7.84 20.91 -9.64
N ILE A 72 -8.61 21.99 -9.75
CA ILE A 72 -9.98 22.06 -9.23
C ILE A 72 -11.02 21.44 -10.18
N SER A 73 -10.63 21.02 -11.39
CA SER A 73 -11.54 20.33 -12.31
C SER A 73 -11.67 18.84 -12.01
N TYR A 74 -10.83 18.27 -11.14
CA TYR A 74 -11.03 16.90 -10.66
C TYR A 74 -12.28 16.84 -9.78
N VAL A 75 -13.14 15.87 -10.03
CA VAL A 75 -14.46 15.79 -9.40
C VAL A 75 -14.32 15.19 -8.00
N THR A 76 -14.94 15.86 -7.02
CA THR A 76 -15.00 15.34 -5.65
C THR A 76 -15.72 13.99 -5.60
N GLY A 77 -15.14 13.03 -4.88
CA GLY A 77 -15.69 11.67 -4.77
C GLY A 77 -15.35 10.76 -5.97
N THR A 78 -14.66 11.25 -6.99
CA THR A 78 -14.18 10.44 -8.12
C THR A 78 -12.79 9.87 -7.83
N THR A 79 -12.57 8.64 -8.27
CA THR A 79 -11.26 7.96 -8.15
C THR A 79 -10.48 8.13 -9.45
N TYR A 80 -9.30 8.70 -9.32
CA TYR A 80 -8.36 8.88 -10.42
C TYR A 80 -7.16 7.96 -10.27
N CYS A 81 -6.68 7.43 -11.39
CA CYS A 81 -5.56 6.52 -11.48
C CYS A 81 -4.30 7.24 -11.94
N LEU A 82 -3.18 6.90 -11.31
CA LEU A 82 -1.86 7.36 -11.74
C LEU A 82 -1.05 6.21 -12.33
N ASP A 83 -0.97 6.14 -13.66
CA ASP A 83 -0.21 5.12 -14.37
C ASP A 83 1.31 5.38 -14.31
N GLN A 84 2.13 4.34 -14.48
CA GLN A 84 3.59 4.43 -14.35
C GLN A 84 4.19 5.53 -15.25
N ASN A 85 5.10 6.35 -14.70
CA ASN A 85 5.79 7.42 -15.42
C ASN A 85 4.87 8.46 -16.10
N LYS A 86 3.65 8.64 -15.59
CA LYS A 86 2.75 9.71 -16.05
C LYS A 86 2.69 10.83 -15.02
N ALA A 87 2.57 12.06 -15.51
CA ALA A 87 2.31 13.26 -14.70
C ALA A 87 0.84 13.70 -14.78
N THR A 88 -0.03 12.84 -15.31
CA THR A 88 -1.45 13.10 -15.54
C THR A 88 -2.28 12.02 -14.87
N LEU A 89 -3.44 12.41 -14.37
CA LEU A 89 -4.39 11.50 -13.76
C LEU A 89 -5.44 11.07 -14.79
N ARG A 90 -5.82 9.80 -14.76
CA ARG A 90 -6.87 9.23 -15.60
C ARG A 90 -8.06 8.84 -14.75
N GLU A 91 -9.28 9.13 -15.18
CA GLU A 91 -10.46 8.66 -14.46
C GLU A 91 -10.58 7.12 -14.51
N SER A 92 -11.11 6.53 -13.46
CA SER A 92 -11.48 5.11 -13.45
C SER A 92 -12.70 4.87 -14.34
N ASP A 93 -12.64 3.87 -15.24
CA ASP A 93 -13.72 3.56 -16.19
C ASP A 93 -14.09 2.07 -16.11
N PRO A 94 -15.38 1.70 -15.89
CA PRO A 94 -16.49 2.60 -15.56
C PRO A 94 -16.48 3.06 -14.08
N PRO A 95 -16.96 4.28 -13.78
CA PRO A 95 -17.16 4.73 -12.40
C PRO A 95 -18.24 3.84 -11.73
N PRO A 96 -18.04 3.30 -10.50
CA PRO A 96 -16.95 3.51 -9.56
C PRO A 96 -16.10 2.22 -9.41
N LEU A 97 -15.16 1.98 -10.32
CA LEU A 97 -14.22 0.87 -10.17
C LEU A 97 -12.85 1.34 -9.69
N VAL A 98 -12.26 0.50 -8.85
CA VAL A 98 -10.89 0.59 -8.34
C VAL A 98 -9.94 0.75 -9.53
N CYS A 99 -8.90 1.56 -9.40
CA CYS A 99 -7.85 1.55 -10.39
C CYS A 99 -7.31 0.12 -10.47
N GLY A 100 -7.35 -0.50 -11.65
CA GLY A 100 -6.67 -1.78 -11.83
C GLY A 100 -5.18 -1.66 -11.48
N GLN A 101 -4.47 -2.76 -11.56
CA GLN A 101 -3.01 -2.75 -11.42
C GLN A 101 -2.40 -1.80 -12.46
N ASN A 102 -1.72 -0.74 -12.01
CA ASN A 102 -1.20 0.34 -12.88
C ASN A 102 0.30 0.61 -12.72
N VAL A 103 0.94 0.03 -11.70
CA VAL A 103 2.40 -0.01 -11.54
C VAL A 103 2.80 -1.32 -10.87
N GLU A 104 3.55 -2.17 -11.56
CA GLU A 104 3.92 -3.50 -11.02
C GLU A 104 2.70 -4.16 -10.39
N ILE A 105 2.75 -4.67 -9.15
CA ILE A 105 1.63 -5.30 -8.42
C ILE A 105 0.67 -4.30 -7.73
N PHE A 106 0.90 -3.00 -7.91
CA PHE A 106 0.22 -1.94 -7.18
C PHE A 106 -0.86 -1.27 -8.02
N SER A 107 -1.89 -0.79 -7.32
CA SER A 107 -2.88 0.15 -7.82
C SER A 107 -2.69 1.50 -7.12
N ARG A 108 -2.43 2.56 -7.88
CA ARG A 108 -2.27 3.93 -7.39
C ARG A 108 -3.54 4.74 -7.68
N GLU A 109 -4.21 5.17 -6.62
CA GLU A 109 -5.43 5.96 -6.64
C GLU A 109 -5.20 7.35 -6.05
N VAL A 110 -5.89 8.34 -6.60
CA VAL A 110 -5.95 9.71 -6.10
C VAL A 110 -7.41 10.12 -6.01
N ARG A 111 -7.80 10.67 -4.86
CA ARG A 111 -9.14 11.21 -4.62
C ARG A 111 -9.05 12.65 -4.14
N PHE A 112 -9.97 13.45 -4.62
CA PHE A 112 -10.08 14.86 -4.28
C PHE A 112 -11.36 15.10 -3.49
N GLU A 113 -11.27 15.99 -2.51
CA GLU A 113 -12.40 16.53 -1.78
C GLU A 113 -12.17 18.05 -1.64
N HIS A 114 -12.83 18.81 -2.52
CA HIS A 114 -12.70 20.26 -2.58
C HIS A 114 -13.53 20.93 -1.48
N ALA A 115 -13.03 22.06 -0.97
CA ALA A 115 -13.64 22.78 0.14
C ALA A 115 -13.92 21.88 1.36
N SER A 116 -12.97 21.00 1.67
CA SER A 116 -13.10 20.03 2.78
C SER A 116 -12.96 20.71 4.14
N ASP A 117 -13.83 20.34 5.08
CA ASP A 117 -13.77 20.78 6.47
C ASP A 117 -12.50 20.31 7.19
N SER A 118 -11.83 19.27 6.70
CA SER A 118 -10.54 18.84 7.26
C SER A 118 -9.37 19.73 6.82
N CYS A 119 -9.59 20.65 5.89
CA CYS A 119 -8.55 21.49 5.30
C CYS A 119 -8.83 22.98 5.51
N LEU A 120 -9.09 23.40 6.75
CA LEU A 120 -9.28 24.80 7.10
C LEU A 120 -7.96 25.57 7.08
N ALA A 121 -7.96 26.77 6.51
CA ALA A 121 -6.80 27.67 6.55
C ALA A 121 -6.55 28.23 7.96
N ASP A 122 -7.63 28.45 8.72
CA ASP A 122 -7.60 28.87 10.12
C ASP A 122 -8.49 27.91 10.94
N PRO A 123 -7.92 27.13 11.87
CA PRO A 123 -8.67 26.21 12.73
C PRO A 123 -9.70 26.91 13.65
N ALA A 124 -9.51 28.20 13.94
CA ALA A 124 -10.42 28.98 14.77
C ALA A 124 -11.59 29.57 13.96
N CYS A 125 -11.52 29.52 12.63
CA CYS A 125 -12.59 30.02 11.78
C CYS A 125 -13.79 29.07 11.85
N MET A 126 -14.94 29.60 12.27
CA MET A 126 -16.22 28.90 12.29
C MET A 126 -17.19 29.59 11.34
N GLY A 127 -17.78 28.85 10.40
CA GLY A 127 -18.84 29.33 9.52
C GLY A 127 -18.53 29.23 8.01
N PRO A 128 -19.48 29.64 7.16
CA PRO A 128 -19.39 29.48 5.71
C PRO A 128 -18.37 30.40 5.03
N SER A 129 -17.87 31.43 5.72
CA SER A 129 -16.86 32.37 5.23
C SER A 129 -15.43 31.87 5.36
N CYS A 130 -15.22 30.68 5.94
CA CYS A 130 -13.88 30.13 6.13
C CYS A 130 -13.27 29.67 4.81
N LEU A 131 -12.01 30.03 4.59
CA LEU A 131 -11.24 29.54 3.45
C LEU A 131 -10.92 28.07 3.67
N LYS A 132 -11.48 27.22 2.80
CA LYS A 132 -11.26 25.78 2.80
C LYS A 132 -10.35 25.38 1.65
N GLY A 133 -9.40 24.51 1.95
CA GLY A 133 -8.53 23.87 0.96
C GLY A 133 -9.21 22.66 0.31
N SER A 134 -8.44 22.00 -0.54
CA SER A 134 -8.76 20.72 -1.14
C SER A 134 -8.00 19.63 -0.40
N LYS A 135 -8.72 18.67 0.17
CA LYS A 135 -8.11 17.46 0.69
C LYS A 135 -7.80 16.54 -0.48
N VAL A 136 -6.57 16.04 -0.49
CA VAL A 136 -6.11 15.05 -1.45
C VAL A 136 -5.73 13.80 -0.69
N ALA A 137 -6.32 12.68 -1.06
CA ALA A 137 -5.96 11.36 -0.56
C ALA A 137 -5.33 10.55 -1.69
N VAL A 138 -4.10 10.12 -1.49
CA VAL A 138 -3.37 9.22 -2.39
C VAL A 138 -3.35 7.86 -1.73
N LYS A 139 -3.90 6.85 -2.40
CA LYS A 139 -3.86 5.45 -1.95
C LYS A 139 -3.02 4.61 -2.88
N VAL A 140 -2.25 3.70 -2.31
CA VAL A 140 -1.55 2.65 -3.05
C VAL A 140 -1.98 1.31 -2.49
N LEU A 141 -2.64 0.50 -3.31
CA LEU A 141 -3.18 -0.79 -2.92
C LEU A 141 -2.38 -1.92 -3.55
N TRP A 142 -2.25 -3.06 -2.85
CA TRP A 142 -1.65 -4.27 -3.39
C TRP A 142 -2.25 -5.52 -2.75
N SER A 143 -1.91 -6.67 -3.32
CA SER A 143 -2.26 -7.98 -2.78
C SER A 143 -1.03 -8.87 -2.65
N ASP A 144 -1.04 -9.77 -1.68
CA ASP A 144 -0.04 -10.84 -1.52
C ASP A 144 -0.72 -12.17 -1.15
N SER A 145 0.08 -13.20 -0.90
CA SER A 145 -0.40 -14.54 -0.54
C SER A 145 -1.15 -14.63 0.80
N LYS A 146 -1.18 -13.55 1.59
CA LYS A 146 -1.97 -13.46 2.83
C LYS A 146 -3.36 -12.85 2.60
N CYS A 147 -3.66 -12.35 1.40
CA CYS A 147 -4.96 -11.76 1.12
C CYS A 147 -6.08 -12.81 1.12
N PRO A 148 -7.26 -12.50 1.72
CA PRO A 148 -8.44 -13.33 1.61
C PRO A 148 -8.90 -13.48 0.15
N SER A 149 -9.47 -14.63 -0.19
CA SER A 149 -10.10 -14.84 -1.50
C SER A 149 -11.24 -13.84 -1.73
N GLY A 150 -11.24 -13.20 -2.90
CA GLY A 150 -12.27 -12.23 -3.31
C GLY A 150 -11.89 -10.76 -3.16
N ASN A 151 -10.80 -10.42 -2.45
CA ASN A 151 -10.25 -9.07 -2.43
C ASN A 151 -9.09 -8.94 -3.42
N ILE A 152 -9.31 -8.18 -4.50
CA ILE A 152 -8.27 -7.90 -5.52
C ILE A 152 -7.08 -7.11 -4.95
N PHE A 153 -7.30 -6.30 -3.92
CA PHE A 153 -6.28 -5.65 -3.11
C PHE A 153 -6.72 -5.67 -1.66
N CYS A 154 -5.89 -6.20 -0.76
CA CYS A 154 -6.23 -6.29 0.68
C CYS A 154 -5.34 -5.43 1.57
N HIS A 155 -4.20 -4.98 1.04
CA HIS A 155 -3.29 -4.06 1.71
C HIS A 155 -3.38 -2.69 1.06
N GLN A 156 -3.19 -1.64 1.85
CA GLN A 156 -3.21 -0.27 1.35
C GLN A 156 -2.28 0.62 2.17
N GLU A 157 -1.69 1.60 1.50
CA GLU A 157 -1.05 2.76 2.09
C GLU A 157 -1.75 4.02 1.65
N GLU A 158 -1.95 4.97 2.57
CA GLU A 158 -2.69 6.19 2.31
C GLU A 158 -1.92 7.42 2.82
N LEU A 159 -1.70 8.39 1.93
CA LEU A 159 -1.18 9.71 2.26
C LEU A 159 -2.27 10.75 2.02
N ILE A 160 -2.58 11.52 3.07
CA ILE A 160 -3.55 12.60 3.01
C ILE A 160 -2.83 13.93 3.17
N THR A 161 -3.18 14.90 2.34
CA THR A 161 -2.68 16.28 2.48
C THR A 161 -3.75 17.30 2.14
N CYS A 162 -3.60 18.51 2.64
CA CYS A 162 -4.44 19.65 2.30
C CYS A 162 -3.67 20.56 1.35
N LEU A 163 -4.28 20.83 0.19
CA LEU A 163 -3.74 21.71 -0.84
C LEU A 163 -4.68 22.89 -1.05
N SER A 164 -4.14 24.10 -1.05
CA SER A 164 -4.89 25.34 -1.29
C SER A 164 -4.13 26.25 -2.24
N ASN A 165 -4.85 27.17 -2.88
CA ASN A 165 -4.25 28.20 -3.72
C ASN A 165 -3.80 29.38 -2.86
N ILE A 166 -2.73 29.22 -2.10
CA ILE A 166 -2.16 30.30 -1.28
C ILE A 166 -1.27 31.26 -2.10
N TYR A 167 -1.04 30.99 -3.38
CA TYR A 167 -0.17 31.78 -4.25
C TYR A 167 -0.88 32.69 -5.26
N GLN A 168 -2.22 32.70 -5.34
CA GLN A 168 -2.90 33.90 -5.82
C GLN A 168 -2.90 34.97 -4.71
N LYS A 169 -1.71 35.49 -4.42
CA LYS A 169 -1.61 36.90 -4.01
C LYS A 169 -2.27 37.68 -5.14
N GLN A 170 -3.36 38.39 -4.84
CA GLN A 170 -4.00 39.32 -5.77
C GLN A 170 -2.89 40.11 -6.46
N SER A 171 -2.73 39.88 -7.76
CA SER A 171 -2.01 40.85 -8.57
C SER A 171 -2.88 42.11 -8.57
N PRO A 172 -2.32 43.29 -8.25
CA PRO A 172 -3.06 44.55 -8.33
C PRO A 172 -3.57 44.81 -9.75
#